data_AF-A0A6B2TF74-F1
#
_entry.id   AF-A0A6B2TF74-F1
#
_cell.length_a   1.000
_cell.length_b   1.000
_cell.length_c   1.000
_cell.angle_alpha   90.00
_cell.angle_beta   90.00
_cell.angle_gamma   90.00
#
_symmetry.space_group_name_H-M   'P 1'
#
loop_
_entity.id
_entity.type
_entity.pdbx_description
1 polymer ?
#
loop_
_entity_poly.entity_id
_entity_poly.type
_entity_poly.pdbx_seq_one_letter_code
_entity_poly.pdbx_strand_id
1 'polypeptide(L)'
;LMLLPVFLVPLTRVWGVAALVVGVWAVACAGALRVPYEGRIGAGGIADERGVYVRQNAAPHPLHHDFAGQPGNRAYGALVREAARSGAPTLLLAQTPVAGGAPGVTGVYNTLGFSGSVVPLSGAALDPIGLAYPLAAHSEGIVNGRVGHDKRLPDEWIVAERGAADVPEGLDPERVDAARRALRCGPLAELRAATRAPLTMGRFWRNLTGAMERTSFRFPNDPVRAERQLCGR
;
A
#
# COMPACT_ATOMS: atom_id res chain seq x y z
N LEU A 1 -24.41 20.96 12.87
CA LEU A 1 -24.63 19.65 12.19
C LEU A 1 -24.63 18.48 13.19
N MET A 2 -25.24 18.62 14.38
CA MET A 2 -25.25 17.59 15.45
C MET A 2 -26.67 17.07 15.81
N LEU A 3 -27.68 17.31 14.97
CA LEU A 3 -29.08 16.99 15.33
C LEU A 3 -29.77 15.97 14.42
N LEU A 4 -29.12 15.45 13.39
CA LEU A 4 -29.76 14.55 12.42
C LEU A 4 -29.85 13.05 12.82
N PRO A 5 -28.95 12.44 13.61
CA PRO A 5 -29.08 11.02 13.95
C PRO A 5 -30.22 10.71 14.93
N VAL A 6 -30.64 11.70 15.73
CA VAL A 6 -31.60 11.49 16.84
C VAL A 6 -33.04 11.32 16.34
N PHE A 7 -33.37 11.78 15.13
CA PHE A 7 -34.74 11.70 14.59
C PHE A 7 -35.04 10.42 13.81
N LEU A 8 -34.06 9.54 13.59
CA LEU A 8 -34.26 8.28 12.85
C LEU A 8 -34.63 7.09 13.74
N VAL A 9 -34.63 7.28 15.06
CA VAL A 9 -34.80 6.19 16.03
C VAL A 9 -36.01 6.50 16.91
N PRO A 10 -37.06 5.65 16.93
CA PRO A 10 -38.25 5.91 17.73
C PRO A 10 -37.87 5.95 19.22
N LEU A 11 -38.38 6.95 19.95
CA LEU A 11 -38.08 7.13 21.37
C LEU A 11 -38.80 6.07 22.22
N THR A 12 -38.28 4.84 22.22
CA THR A 12 -38.77 3.73 23.04
C THR A 12 -37.81 3.45 24.19
N ARG A 13 -38.26 2.69 25.20
CA ARG A 13 -37.41 2.27 26.32
C ARG A 13 -36.14 1.54 25.85
N VAL A 14 -36.26 0.71 24.81
CA VAL A 14 -35.14 -0.05 24.25
C VAL A 14 -34.09 0.91 23.66
N TRP A 15 -34.52 1.90 22.90
CA TRP A 15 -33.62 2.90 22.32
C TRP A 15 -33.04 3.86 23.36
N GLY A 16 -33.80 4.18 24.41
CA GLY A 16 -33.29 4.92 25.57
C GLY A 16 -32.17 4.18 26.29
N VAL A 17 -32.34 2.88 26.52
CA VAL A 17 -31.28 2.02 27.10
C VAL A 17 -30.07 1.94 26.17
N ALA A 18 -30.26 1.72 24.88
CA ALA A 18 -29.16 1.67 23.92
C ALA A 18 -28.38 2.99 23.86
N ALA A 19 -29.07 4.13 23.84
CA ALA A 19 -28.45 5.45 23.86
C ALA A 19 -27.64 5.70 25.15
N LEU A 20 -28.18 5.28 26.30
CA LEU A 20 -27.47 5.36 27.58
C LEU A 20 -26.18 4.53 27.56
N VAL A 21 -26.25 3.28 27.09
CA VAL A 21 -25.09 2.39 26.98
C VAL A 21 -24.02 3.00 26.08
N VAL A 22 -24.40 3.49 24.90
CA VAL A 22 -23.48 4.16 23.97
C VAL A 22 -22.90 5.44 24.58
N GLY A 23 -23.72 6.22 25.30
CA GLY A 23 -23.28 7.45 25.98
C GLY A 23 -22.26 7.17 27.09
N VAL A 24 -22.52 6.19 27.95
CA VAL A 24 -21.58 5.74 29.00
C VAL A 24 -20.29 5.23 28.36
N TRP A 25 -20.40 4.42 27.31
CA TRP A 25 -19.23 3.92 26.58
C TRP A 25 -18.42 5.05 25.95
N ALA A 26 -19.07 6.06 25.36
CA ALA A 26 -18.39 7.21 24.77
C ALA A 26 -17.61 8.02 25.83
N VAL A 27 -18.17 8.24 27.02
CA VAL A 27 -17.48 8.90 28.13
C VAL A 27 -16.28 8.07 28.60
N ALA A 28 -16.42 6.75 28.72
CA ALA A 28 -15.30 5.86 29.07
C ALA A 28 -14.18 5.91 28.01
N CYS A 29 -14.52 5.85 26.73
CA CYS A 29 -13.57 6.00 25.63
C CYS A 29 -12.83 7.34 25.67
N ALA A 30 -13.56 8.44 25.91
CA ALA A 30 -12.98 9.78 25.95
C ALA A 30 -12.08 10.01 27.17
N GLY A 31 -12.43 9.43 28.32
CA GLY A 31 -11.71 9.66 29.59
C GLY A 31 -10.57 8.68 29.87
N ALA A 32 -10.73 7.40 29.51
CA ALA A 32 -9.84 6.33 29.98
C ALA A 32 -9.15 5.52 28.88
N LEU A 33 -9.70 5.47 27.66
CA LEU A 33 -9.16 4.63 26.58
C LEU A 33 -8.31 5.40 25.56
N ARG A 34 -7.81 6.59 25.93
CA ARG A 34 -6.90 7.37 25.05
C ARG A 34 -5.49 6.80 25.09
N VAL A 35 -4.82 6.85 23.94
CA VAL A 35 -3.42 6.41 23.83
C VAL A 35 -2.47 7.44 24.43
N PRO A 36 -1.41 7.03 25.15
CA PRO A 36 -0.44 7.96 25.75
C PRO A 36 0.59 8.52 24.77
N TYR A 37 0.48 8.17 23.48
CA TYR A 37 1.43 8.53 22.42
C TYR A 37 0.76 9.33 21.30
N GLU A 38 0.04 10.40 21.67
CA GLU A 38 -0.67 11.25 20.71
C GLU A 38 0.26 11.75 19.57
N GLY A 39 -0.20 11.57 18.34
CA GLY A 39 0.50 11.83 17.10
C GLY A 39 1.76 11.02 16.87
N ARG A 40 1.99 9.94 17.62
CA ARG A 40 3.20 9.12 17.50
C ARG A 40 2.83 7.64 17.31
N ILE A 41 3.86 6.84 17.03
CA ILE A 41 3.79 5.39 17.06
C ILE A 41 4.23 4.95 18.46
N GLY A 42 3.37 4.22 19.17
CA GLY A 42 3.67 3.69 20.49
C GLY A 42 4.72 2.58 20.43
N ALA A 43 5.23 2.16 21.60
CA ALA A 43 6.25 1.11 21.72
C ALA A 43 5.83 -0.24 21.10
N GLY A 44 4.52 -0.54 21.11
CA GLY A 44 3.95 -1.73 20.45
C GLY A 44 3.72 -1.60 18.94
N GLY A 45 4.14 -0.49 18.32
CA GLY A 45 4.01 -0.28 16.87
C GLY A 45 2.63 0.21 16.40
N ILE A 46 1.70 0.47 17.32
CA ILE A 46 0.37 1.04 17.02
C ILE A 46 0.50 2.56 16.89
N ALA A 47 0.00 3.12 15.79
CA ALA A 47 0.06 4.54 15.50
C ALA A 47 -1.22 5.27 15.96
N ASP A 48 -1.07 6.46 16.54
CA ASP A 48 -2.14 7.47 16.49
C ASP A 48 -2.16 8.10 15.10
N GLU A 49 -2.83 7.43 14.16
CA GLU A 49 -2.90 7.89 12.76
C GLU A 49 -3.51 9.28 12.65
N ARG A 50 -4.53 9.61 13.46
CA ARG A 50 -5.12 10.95 13.45
C ARG A 50 -4.06 12.02 13.74
N GLY A 51 -3.32 11.85 14.82
CA GLY A 51 -2.27 12.80 15.18
C GLY A 51 -1.12 12.83 14.16
N VAL A 52 -0.78 11.69 13.53
CA VAL A 52 0.19 11.64 12.43
C VAL A 52 -0.27 12.52 11.26
N TYR A 53 -1.53 12.39 10.81
CA TYR A 53 -2.07 13.21 9.72
C TYR A 53 -2.20 14.70 10.08
N VAL A 54 -2.52 15.02 11.34
CA VAL A 54 -2.50 16.41 11.84
C VAL A 54 -1.12 17.02 11.67
N ARG A 55 -0.06 16.31 12.08
CA ARG A 55 1.33 16.77 11.92
C ARG A 55 1.75 16.87 10.46
N GLN A 56 1.46 15.85 9.66
CA GLN A 56 1.83 15.84 8.25
C GLN A 56 1.20 17.00 7.48
N ASN A 57 -0.02 17.40 7.82
CA ASN A 57 -0.70 18.56 7.23
C ASN A 57 -0.44 19.88 7.96
N ALA A 58 0.32 19.88 9.08
CA ALA A 58 0.47 21.04 9.95
C ALA A 58 -0.87 21.74 10.27
N ALA A 59 -1.95 20.96 10.41
CA ALA A 59 -3.32 21.45 10.57
C ALA A 59 -4.06 20.58 11.60
N PRO A 60 -4.74 21.17 12.61
CA PRO A 60 -5.39 20.40 13.69
C PRO A 60 -6.62 19.60 13.22
N HIS A 61 -7.24 20.03 12.13
CA HIS A 61 -8.43 19.43 11.53
C HIS A 61 -8.34 19.51 9.99
N PRO A 62 -7.45 18.74 9.35
CA PRO A 62 -7.25 18.83 7.91
C PRO A 62 -8.49 18.32 7.18
N LEU A 63 -9.06 19.17 6.32
CA LEU A 63 -10.10 18.79 5.35
C LEU A 63 -9.51 18.47 3.97
N HIS A 64 -8.27 18.91 3.75
CA HIS A 64 -7.48 18.65 2.55
C HIS A 64 -6.08 18.20 2.95
N HIS A 65 -5.46 17.42 2.07
CA HIS A 65 -4.11 16.91 2.26
C HIS A 65 -3.10 17.74 1.46
N ASP A 66 -2.58 18.81 2.04
CA ASP A 66 -1.55 19.67 1.44
C ASP A 66 -0.11 19.28 1.86
N PHE A 67 0.00 18.41 2.87
CA PHE A 67 1.25 17.96 3.48
C PHE A 67 2.16 19.10 3.95
N ALA A 68 1.58 20.27 4.27
CA ALA A 68 1.89 21.02 5.49
C ALA A 68 3.30 20.87 6.10
N GLY A 69 3.36 19.92 7.03
CA GLY A 69 4.48 19.59 7.87
C GLY A 69 5.24 18.34 7.42
N GLN A 70 5.04 17.87 6.19
CA GLN A 70 5.77 16.72 5.64
C GLN A 70 6.40 17.04 4.27
N PRO A 71 7.57 17.71 4.26
CA PRO A 71 8.24 18.14 3.03
C PRO A 71 8.51 17.00 2.03
N GLY A 72 8.81 15.79 2.52
CA GLY A 72 9.02 14.61 1.66
C GLY A 72 7.80 14.23 0.81
N ASN A 73 6.59 14.32 1.39
CA ASN A 73 5.35 14.05 0.65
C ASN A 73 5.13 15.15 -0.40
N ARG A 74 5.32 16.42 -0.04
CA ARG A 74 5.20 17.51 -1.02
C ARG A 74 6.17 17.36 -2.19
N ALA A 75 7.42 17.02 -1.90
CA ALA A 75 8.45 16.79 -2.91
C ALA A 75 8.07 15.61 -3.82
N TYR A 76 7.57 14.50 -3.25
CA TYR A 76 7.05 13.38 -4.04
C TYR A 76 5.89 13.79 -4.93
N GLY A 77 4.91 14.54 -4.41
CA GLY A 77 3.80 15.05 -5.22
C GLY A 77 4.24 15.98 -6.36
N ALA A 78 5.29 16.78 -6.13
CA ALA A 78 5.89 17.60 -7.19
C ALA A 78 6.59 16.74 -8.26
N LEU A 79 7.35 15.72 -7.85
CA LEU A 79 7.98 14.76 -8.77
C LEU A 79 6.97 14.03 -9.63
N VAL A 80 5.85 13.56 -9.05
CA VAL A 80 4.76 12.93 -9.78
C VAL A 80 4.17 13.87 -10.84
N ARG A 81 3.94 15.14 -10.50
CA ARG A 81 3.42 16.15 -11.44
C ARG A 81 4.41 16.49 -12.56
N GLU A 82 5.71 16.51 -12.27
CA GLU A 82 6.75 16.71 -13.28
C GLU A 82 6.80 15.53 -14.24
N ALA A 83 6.86 14.30 -13.72
CA ALA A 83 6.85 13.08 -14.52
C ALA A 83 5.57 12.94 -15.37
N ALA A 84 4.41 13.34 -14.84
CA ALA A 84 3.18 13.33 -15.61
C ALA A 84 3.19 14.35 -16.77
N ARG A 85 3.80 15.53 -16.56
CA ARG A 85 3.91 16.57 -17.59
C ARG A 85 4.91 16.22 -18.68
N SER A 86 5.98 15.50 -18.36
CA SER A 86 6.95 15.06 -19.37
C SER A 86 6.35 14.05 -20.35
N GLY A 87 5.33 13.30 -19.94
CA GLY A 87 4.69 12.25 -20.73
C GLY A 87 5.54 10.98 -20.90
N ALA A 88 6.76 10.97 -20.36
CA ALA A 88 7.64 9.82 -20.43
C ALA A 88 7.19 8.71 -19.46
N PRO A 89 7.21 7.43 -19.88
CA PRO A 89 7.06 6.29 -18.97
C PRO A 89 8.00 6.41 -17.76
N THR A 90 7.43 6.61 -16.57
CA THR A 90 8.22 6.87 -15.36
C THR A 90 7.79 5.95 -14.22
N LEU A 91 8.76 5.32 -13.56
CA LEU A 91 8.60 4.61 -12.30
C LEU A 91 9.27 5.44 -11.20
N LEU A 92 8.55 5.76 -10.14
CA LEU A 92 9.11 6.46 -8.97
C LEU A 92 9.35 5.44 -7.85
N LEU A 93 10.62 5.15 -7.56
CA LEU A 93 11.04 4.38 -6.39
C LEU A 93 11.16 5.35 -5.20
N ALA A 94 10.05 5.57 -4.50
CA ALA A 94 9.90 6.70 -3.59
C ALA A 94 10.23 8.03 -4.30
N GLN A 95 11.31 8.71 -3.92
CA GLN A 95 11.71 10.00 -4.51
C GLN A 95 12.71 9.87 -5.66
N THR A 96 13.04 8.63 -6.08
CA THR A 96 13.99 8.37 -7.16
C THR A 96 13.25 8.03 -8.45
N PRO A 97 13.24 8.92 -9.46
CA PRO A 97 12.66 8.60 -10.76
C PRO A 97 13.58 7.67 -11.56
N VAL A 98 12.99 6.65 -12.17
CA VAL A 98 13.66 5.74 -13.11
C VAL A 98 12.76 5.51 -14.32
N ALA A 99 13.33 4.96 -15.39
CA ALA A 99 12.57 4.64 -16.60
C ALA A 99 11.48 3.58 -16.32
N GLY A 100 10.24 3.89 -16.68
CA GLY A 100 9.10 3.00 -16.53
C GLY A 100 8.91 2.05 -17.71
N GLY A 101 8.37 0.86 -17.44
CA GLY A 101 8.08 -0.16 -18.46
C GLY A 101 6.70 -0.04 -19.11
N ALA A 102 5.86 0.89 -18.65
CA ALA A 102 4.51 1.13 -19.17
C ALA A 102 4.23 2.63 -19.26
N PRO A 103 3.36 3.08 -20.19
CA PRO A 103 2.96 4.48 -20.30
C PRO A 103 2.44 5.07 -19.00
N GLY A 104 2.71 6.36 -18.78
CA GLY A 104 2.29 7.09 -17.59
C GLY A 104 3.26 6.98 -16.41
N VAL A 105 2.77 7.36 -15.23
CA VAL A 105 3.56 7.39 -13.98
C VAL A 105 3.13 6.24 -13.08
N THR A 106 4.06 5.33 -12.77
CA THR A 106 3.90 4.36 -11.68
C THR A 106 4.60 4.89 -10.44
N GLY A 107 3.85 5.28 -9.42
CA GLY A 107 4.37 5.76 -8.15
C GLY A 107 4.44 4.67 -7.10
N VAL A 108 5.58 4.49 -6.45
CA VAL A 108 5.77 3.57 -5.32
C VAL A 108 6.00 4.36 -4.04
N TYR A 109 5.06 4.27 -3.10
CA TYR A 109 5.15 4.98 -1.82
C TYR A 109 4.44 4.22 -0.70
N ASN A 110 4.94 4.34 0.53
CA ASN A 110 4.36 3.61 1.67
C ASN A 110 2.97 4.12 2.05
N THR A 111 2.74 5.43 1.94
CA THR A 111 1.45 6.05 2.24
C THR A 111 0.52 5.95 1.03
N LEU A 112 -0.12 4.79 0.86
CA LEU A 112 -0.91 4.50 -0.33
C LEU A 112 -2.04 5.51 -0.57
N GLY A 113 -2.76 5.94 0.47
CA GLY A 113 -3.82 6.96 0.33
C GLY A 113 -3.31 8.30 -0.20
N PHE A 114 -2.07 8.66 0.12
CA PHE A 114 -1.40 9.84 -0.46
C PHE A 114 -0.94 9.56 -1.89
N SER A 115 -0.26 8.44 -2.14
CA SER A 115 0.20 8.12 -3.50
C SER A 115 -0.97 8.04 -4.48
N GLY A 116 -2.08 7.43 -4.07
CA GLY A 116 -3.31 7.34 -4.86
C GLY A 116 -4.01 8.66 -5.10
N SER A 117 -3.76 9.71 -4.29
CA SER A 117 -4.33 11.04 -4.52
C SER A 117 -3.47 11.92 -5.42
N VAL A 118 -2.16 11.66 -5.55
CA VAL A 118 -1.26 12.45 -6.40
C VAL A 118 -0.90 11.80 -7.73
N VAL A 119 -0.93 10.47 -7.84
CA VAL A 119 -0.67 9.77 -9.10
C VAL A 119 -1.86 9.94 -10.05
N PRO A 120 -1.65 10.31 -11.33
CA PRO A 120 -2.74 10.44 -12.30
C PRO A 120 -3.54 9.15 -12.48
N LEU A 121 -4.81 9.26 -12.88
CA LEU A 121 -5.68 8.10 -13.15
C LEU A 121 -5.18 7.20 -14.29
N SER A 122 -4.37 7.74 -15.20
CA SER A 122 -3.69 6.99 -16.27
C SER A 122 -2.44 6.25 -15.79
N GLY A 123 -2.01 6.47 -14.54
CA GLY A 123 -0.86 5.84 -13.91
C GLY A 123 -1.24 4.71 -12.96
N ALA A 124 -0.32 4.37 -12.06
CA ALA A 124 -0.54 3.37 -11.02
C ALA A 124 0.12 3.77 -9.71
N ALA A 125 -0.63 3.71 -8.60
CA ALA A 125 -0.09 3.88 -7.25
C ALA A 125 0.11 2.50 -6.61
N LEU A 126 1.35 2.19 -6.24
CA LEU A 126 1.74 0.95 -5.59
C LEU A 126 2.40 1.25 -4.25
N ASP A 127 2.42 0.26 -3.37
CA ASP A 127 3.11 0.32 -2.10
C ASP A 127 4.06 -0.89 -1.96
N PRO A 128 5.26 -0.71 -1.40
CA PRO A 128 6.20 -1.81 -1.22
C PRO A 128 5.88 -2.62 0.04
N ILE A 129 4.84 -2.28 0.82
CA ILE A 129 4.50 -2.93 2.09
C ILE A 129 3.33 -3.93 1.97
N GLY A 130 2.81 -4.14 0.76
CA GLY A 130 1.89 -5.22 0.43
C GLY A 130 0.41 -4.96 0.69
N LEU A 131 -0.03 -3.70 0.75
CA LEU A 131 -1.44 -3.35 0.95
C LEU A 131 -2.26 -3.44 -0.35
N ALA A 132 -1.79 -2.81 -1.44
CA ALA A 132 -2.47 -2.77 -2.74
C ALA A 132 -1.60 -3.26 -3.90
N TYR A 133 -0.35 -3.65 -3.64
CA TYR A 133 0.52 -4.24 -4.64
C TYR A 133 0.56 -5.77 -4.52
N PRO A 134 -0.05 -6.55 -5.45
CA PRO A 134 -0.14 -8.00 -5.30
C PRO A 134 1.19 -8.72 -5.15
N LEU A 135 2.26 -8.24 -5.82
CA LEU A 135 3.59 -8.82 -5.65
C LEU A 135 4.11 -8.62 -4.22
N ALA A 136 4.06 -7.38 -3.70
CA ALA A 136 4.48 -7.10 -2.33
C ALA A 136 3.60 -7.81 -1.27
N ALA A 137 2.31 -8.01 -1.56
CA ALA A 137 1.40 -8.70 -0.65
C ALA A 137 1.78 -10.17 -0.38
N HIS A 138 2.51 -10.81 -1.30
CA HIS A 138 2.93 -12.21 -1.19
C HIS A 138 4.43 -12.36 -0.87
N SER A 139 5.13 -11.25 -0.62
CA SER A 139 6.52 -11.29 -0.20
C SER A 139 6.63 -11.84 1.24
N GLU A 140 7.76 -12.49 1.56
CA GLU A 140 8.05 -12.93 2.92
C GLU A 140 8.04 -11.74 3.90
N GLY A 141 7.47 -11.96 5.09
CA GLY A 141 7.45 -10.97 6.15
C GLY A 141 8.81 -10.78 6.81
N ILE A 142 9.03 -9.59 7.37
CA ILE A 142 10.15 -9.22 8.21
C ILE A 142 9.90 -9.81 9.59
N VAL A 143 10.83 -10.65 10.06
CA VAL A 143 10.76 -11.24 11.41
C VAL A 143 10.75 -10.12 12.44
N ASN A 144 9.79 -10.16 13.38
CA ASN A 144 9.54 -9.10 14.36
C ASN A 144 9.26 -7.72 13.73
N GLY A 145 8.74 -7.71 12.49
CA GLY A 145 8.25 -6.50 11.83
C GLY A 145 7.08 -5.86 12.56
N ARG A 146 6.88 -4.56 12.33
CA ARG A 146 5.75 -3.83 12.89
C ARG A 146 4.45 -4.35 12.29
N VAL A 147 3.45 -4.65 13.11
CA VAL A 147 2.12 -5.11 12.64
C VAL A 147 1.57 -4.16 11.57
N GLY A 148 1.15 -4.73 10.45
CA GLY A 148 0.65 -4.00 9.28
C GLY A 148 1.72 -3.33 8.42
N HIS A 149 3.00 -3.46 8.77
CA HIS A 149 4.17 -2.97 8.04
C HIS A 149 5.33 -3.98 8.14
N ASP A 150 4.98 -5.26 8.26
CA ASP A 150 5.90 -6.38 8.39
C ASP A 150 6.34 -6.91 7.03
N LYS A 151 6.12 -6.17 5.94
CA LYS A 151 6.60 -6.50 4.60
C LYS A 151 7.30 -5.31 3.98
N ARG A 152 8.32 -5.61 3.20
CA ARG A 152 9.02 -4.64 2.36
C ARG A 152 9.55 -5.37 1.14
N LEU A 153 8.88 -5.18 0.00
CA LEU A 153 9.36 -5.68 -1.27
C LEU A 153 10.60 -4.88 -1.70
N PRO A 154 11.73 -5.54 -2.00
CA PRO A 154 12.93 -4.88 -2.51
C PRO A 154 12.70 -4.21 -3.87
N ASP A 155 13.41 -3.11 -4.13
CA ASP A 155 13.25 -2.32 -5.36
C ASP A 155 13.59 -3.12 -6.62
N GLU A 156 14.44 -4.14 -6.53
CA GLU A 156 14.77 -5.04 -7.65
C GLU A 156 13.53 -5.75 -8.21
N TRP A 157 12.61 -6.17 -7.34
CA TRP A 157 11.33 -6.76 -7.77
C TRP A 157 10.40 -5.74 -8.42
N ILE A 158 10.43 -4.51 -7.91
CA ILE A 158 9.61 -3.40 -8.42
C ILE A 158 10.09 -3.04 -9.82
N VAL A 159 11.40 -2.87 -10.01
CA VAL A 159 12.03 -2.62 -11.31
C VAL A 159 11.83 -3.78 -12.25
N ALA A 160 11.98 -5.03 -11.79
CA ALA A 160 11.75 -6.21 -12.61
C ALA A 160 10.32 -6.28 -13.17
N GLU A 161 9.33 -5.77 -12.43
CA GLU A 161 7.93 -5.82 -12.86
C GLU A 161 7.42 -4.56 -13.56
N ARG A 162 7.92 -3.37 -13.16
CA ARG A 162 7.38 -2.06 -13.58
C ARG A 162 8.41 -1.16 -14.25
N GLY A 163 9.70 -1.47 -14.16
CA GLY A 163 10.78 -0.70 -14.76
C GLY A 163 10.95 -0.99 -16.26
N ALA A 164 11.75 -0.16 -16.91
CA ALA A 164 12.21 -0.40 -18.28
C ALA A 164 13.21 -1.58 -18.35
N ALA A 165 13.75 -1.84 -19.55
CA ALA A 165 14.74 -2.89 -19.77
C ALA A 165 16.06 -2.59 -19.04
N ASP A 166 16.49 -1.33 -19.02
CA ASP A 166 17.72 -0.92 -18.35
C ASP A 166 17.56 -0.98 -16.83
N VAL A 167 18.62 -1.39 -16.15
CA VAL A 167 18.68 -1.45 -14.69
C VAL A 167 19.12 -0.08 -14.16
N PRO A 168 18.34 0.56 -13.26
CA PRO A 168 18.73 1.82 -12.65
C PRO A 168 20.05 1.73 -11.90
N GLU A 169 20.81 2.83 -11.91
CA GLU A 169 22.04 2.95 -11.14
C GLU A 169 21.79 2.68 -9.64
N GLY A 170 22.71 1.95 -9.00
CA GLY A 170 22.63 1.56 -7.59
C GLY A 170 21.84 0.28 -7.31
N LEU A 171 21.16 -0.29 -8.32
CA LEU A 171 20.59 -1.64 -8.23
C LEU A 171 21.52 -2.67 -8.86
N ASP A 172 21.54 -3.87 -8.29
CA ASP A 172 22.31 -5.00 -8.79
C ASP A 172 21.61 -5.62 -10.02
N PRO A 173 22.22 -5.59 -11.22
CA PRO A 173 21.63 -6.14 -12.42
C PRO A 173 21.32 -7.64 -12.32
N GLU A 174 22.15 -8.43 -11.64
CA GLU A 174 21.94 -9.87 -11.51
C GLU A 174 20.68 -10.18 -10.70
N ARG A 175 20.43 -9.39 -9.65
CA ARG A 175 19.24 -9.52 -8.79
C ARG A 175 17.97 -9.08 -9.53
N VAL A 176 18.03 -8.00 -10.31
CA VAL A 176 16.88 -7.57 -11.15
C VAL A 176 16.57 -8.64 -12.20
N ASP A 177 17.58 -9.22 -12.83
CA ASP A 177 17.36 -10.26 -13.83
C ASP A 177 16.86 -11.58 -13.22
N ALA A 178 17.33 -11.95 -12.03
CA ALA A 178 16.77 -13.07 -11.28
C ALA A 178 15.28 -12.82 -10.94
N ALA A 179 14.92 -11.61 -10.49
CA ALA A 179 13.52 -11.24 -10.26
C ALA A 179 12.70 -11.32 -11.55
N ARG A 180 13.20 -10.80 -12.69
CA ARG A 180 12.55 -10.89 -14.00
C ARG A 180 12.29 -12.35 -14.39
N ARG A 181 13.25 -13.25 -14.17
CA ARG A 181 13.10 -14.69 -14.43
C ARG A 181 12.07 -15.33 -13.49
N ALA A 182 12.18 -15.09 -12.19
CA ALA A 182 11.23 -15.57 -11.19
C ALA A 182 9.79 -15.13 -11.48
N LEU A 183 9.59 -13.88 -11.97
CA LEU A 183 8.31 -13.31 -12.41
C LEU A 183 7.58 -14.14 -13.49
N ARG A 184 8.24 -15.12 -14.11
CA ARG A 184 7.70 -16.00 -15.16
C ARG A 184 7.61 -17.46 -14.74
N CYS A 185 7.92 -17.80 -13.49
CA CYS A 185 7.95 -19.17 -13.01
C CYS A 185 6.78 -19.51 -12.07
N GLY A 186 6.26 -20.72 -12.23
CA GLY A 186 5.43 -21.41 -11.24
C GLY A 186 4.27 -20.58 -10.66
N PRO A 187 4.03 -20.68 -9.34
CA PRO A 187 2.93 -19.95 -8.67
C PRO A 187 3.00 -18.43 -8.82
N LEU A 188 4.20 -17.88 -9.01
CA LEU A 188 4.39 -16.43 -9.11
C LEU A 188 3.96 -15.91 -10.49
N ALA A 189 4.18 -16.68 -11.57
CA ALA A 189 3.58 -16.40 -12.88
C ALA A 189 2.05 -16.48 -12.82
N GLU A 190 1.49 -17.48 -12.13
CA GLU A 190 0.04 -17.61 -11.96
C GLU A 190 -0.57 -16.49 -11.13
N LEU A 191 0.11 -16.00 -10.08
CA LEU A 191 -0.33 -14.83 -9.30
C LEU A 191 -0.41 -13.57 -10.19
N ARG A 192 0.59 -13.35 -11.04
CA ARG A 192 0.59 -12.23 -12.00
C ARG A 192 -0.54 -12.36 -13.01
N ALA A 193 -0.75 -13.57 -13.53
CA ALA A 193 -1.83 -13.83 -14.46
C ALA A 193 -3.22 -13.67 -13.81
N ALA A 194 -3.38 -14.08 -12.55
CA ALA A 194 -4.62 -13.93 -11.79
C ALA A 194 -5.02 -12.46 -11.57
N THR A 195 -4.03 -11.56 -11.49
CA THR A 195 -4.23 -10.14 -11.18
C THR A 195 -4.18 -9.22 -12.40
N ARG A 196 -3.61 -9.67 -13.53
CA ARG A 196 -3.42 -8.82 -14.72
C ARG A 196 -4.00 -9.36 -16.01
N ALA A 197 -4.24 -10.67 -16.14
CA ALA A 197 -4.80 -11.20 -17.37
C ALA A 197 -6.27 -10.74 -17.52
N PRO A 198 -6.78 -10.59 -18.75
CA PRO A 198 -8.19 -10.36 -18.98
C PRO A 198 -9.06 -11.39 -18.25
N LEU A 199 -10.13 -10.92 -17.61
CA LEU A 199 -11.04 -11.77 -16.85
C LEU A 199 -11.99 -12.54 -17.80
N THR A 200 -11.45 -13.54 -18.49
CA THR A 200 -12.26 -14.50 -19.25
C THR A 200 -13.01 -15.44 -18.31
N MET A 201 -14.04 -16.13 -18.79
CA MET A 201 -14.76 -17.14 -17.99
C MET A 201 -13.80 -18.21 -17.42
N GLY A 202 -12.83 -18.67 -18.23
CA GLY A 202 -11.80 -19.60 -17.75
C GLY A 202 -10.88 -18.99 -16.69
N ARG A 203 -10.49 -17.70 -16.83
CA ARG A 203 -9.70 -17.01 -15.80
C ARG A 203 -10.51 -16.80 -14.52
N PHE A 204 -11.80 -16.48 -14.62
CA PHE A 204 -12.72 -16.37 -13.48
C PHE A 204 -12.75 -17.66 -12.66
N TRP A 205 -13.02 -18.80 -13.30
CA TRP A 205 -13.09 -20.08 -12.58
C TRP A 205 -11.74 -20.48 -11.98
N ARG A 206 -10.62 -20.29 -12.69
CA ARG A 206 -9.29 -20.53 -12.11
C ARG A 206 -8.99 -19.62 -10.92
N ASN A 207 -9.39 -18.35 -10.99
CA ASN A 207 -9.22 -17.40 -9.90
C ASN A 207 -10.03 -17.84 -8.67
N LEU A 208 -11.30 -18.23 -8.89
CA LEU A 208 -12.19 -18.70 -7.83
C LEU A 208 -11.68 -19.99 -7.16
N THR A 209 -11.38 -21.02 -7.94
CA THR A 209 -10.99 -22.33 -7.38
C THR A 209 -9.59 -22.34 -6.79
N GLY A 210 -8.67 -21.53 -7.33
CA GLY A 210 -7.31 -21.40 -6.81
C GLY A 210 -7.12 -20.27 -5.78
N ALA A 211 -8.19 -19.66 -5.28
CA ALA A 211 -8.09 -18.49 -4.40
C ALA A 211 -7.27 -18.79 -3.13
N MET A 212 -7.57 -19.92 -2.45
CA MET A 212 -6.90 -20.30 -1.20
C MET A 212 -5.39 -20.56 -1.38
N GLU A 213 -5.01 -21.25 -2.44
CA GLU A 213 -3.60 -21.51 -2.77
C GLU A 213 -2.86 -20.19 -3.02
N ARG A 214 -3.44 -19.28 -3.81
CA ARG A 214 -2.80 -17.97 -4.07
C ARG A 214 -2.73 -17.10 -2.83
N THR A 215 -3.78 -17.05 -2.01
CA THR A 215 -3.79 -16.27 -0.77
C THR A 215 -2.70 -16.73 0.21
N SER A 216 -2.42 -18.04 0.27
CA SER A 216 -1.40 -18.62 1.14
C SER A 216 0.02 -18.57 0.56
N PHE A 217 0.17 -18.41 -0.76
CA PHE A 217 1.46 -18.38 -1.43
C PHE A 217 2.37 -17.26 -0.91
N ARG A 218 3.63 -17.60 -0.61
CA ARG A 218 4.69 -16.64 -0.24
C ARG A 218 5.96 -16.93 -1.03
N PHE A 219 6.77 -15.90 -1.29
CA PHE A 219 8.07 -16.05 -1.94
C PHE A 219 9.19 -15.27 -1.22
N PRO A 220 10.45 -15.73 -1.32
CA PRO A 220 11.59 -15.03 -0.74
C PRO A 220 11.76 -13.60 -1.27
N ASN A 221 12.06 -12.66 -0.37
CA ASN A 221 12.39 -11.29 -0.79
C ASN A 221 13.68 -11.23 -1.63
N ASP A 222 14.62 -12.16 -1.42
CA ASP A 222 15.85 -12.29 -2.24
C ASP A 222 15.50 -12.84 -3.65
N PRO A 223 15.74 -12.07 -4.73
CA PRO A 223 15.43 -12.50 -6.09
C PRO A 223 16.13 -13.78 -6.55
N VAL A 224 17.39 -13.98 -6.16
CA VAL A 224 18.20 -15.14 -6.58
C VAL A 224 17.71 -16.39 -5.86
N ARG A 225 17.40 -16.29 -4.56
CA ARG A 225 16.77 -17.38 -3.81
C ARG A 225 15.39 -17.72 -4.38
N ALA A 226 14.58 -16.71 -4.69
CA ALA A 226 13.25 -16.91 -5.27
C ALA A 226 13.31 -17.56 -6.66
N GLU A 227 14.24 -17.13 -7.53
CA GLU A 227 14.43 -17.77 -8.84
C GLU A 227 14.73 -19.26 -8.69
N ARG A 228 15.71 -19.62 -7.86
CA ARG A 228 16.08 -21.02 -7.64
C ARG A 228 14.90 -21.88 -7.17
N GLN A 229 14.17 -21.38 -6.17
CA GLN A 229 13.02 -22.09 -5.60
C GLN A 229 11.83 -22.22 -6.57
N LEU A 230 11.50 -21.16 -7.31
CA LEU A 230 10.29 -21.11 -8.13
C LEU A 230 10.51 -21.66 -9.54
N CYS A 231 11.73 -21.56 -10.06
CA CYS A 231 12.08 -22.00 -11.42
C CYS A 231 12.77 -23.38 -11.44
N GLY A 232 13.08 -23.98 -10.27
CA GLY A 232 13.73 -25.29 -10.18
C GLY A 232 15.19 -25.28 -10.67
N ARG A 233 15.93 -24.21 -10.36
CA ARG A 233 17.34 -24.01 -10.75
C ARG A 233 18.27 -23.94 -9.55
#